data_AF-A0A4Y3WS77-F1
#
_entry.id   AF-A0A4Y3WS77-F1
#
_cell.length_a   1.000
_cell.length_b   1.000
_cell.length_c   1.000
_cell.angle_alpha   90.00
_cell.angle_beta   90.00
_cell.angle_gamma   90.00
#
_symmetry.space_group_name_H-M   'P 1'
#
loop_
_entity.id
_entity.type
_entity.pdbx_description
1 polymer ?
#
loop_
_entity_poly.entity_id
_entity_poly.type
_entity_poly.pdbx_seq_one_letter_code
_entity_poly.pdbx_strand_id
1 'polypeptide(L)'
;MVDVSPPDLSLHDVALLDMDVRSPEPSVDGDRIDLYRLPVTDLGRYRLVVVPGMADQEFLARHREVIRGYLDGGGVLLFGGHLHRDWLPGASRFVPLHPPSLASYRVAEIAPHPIFDGVGPDDLTFRRGVAGFFARGHHPPPPGAQVLVRLAGGEPATYVDQVSTAGTIVVHTTADLFTHGEPGTPAARVPGQLVAWARAQGRRDGGASAPVAAPADGPPGTGTGHGLAAVHSGSAPHHRALTTPQYARHLTGGLLYLPDLARTDLTGYDAVVLPERMHRGLLTAAAPRLHELLDAGGTIVAFAGGEPLPEFLPGVRFDPRPTNFWWWLEPGAGLGLRTPSPEHPLFEHLSLRDCTWHYHGALTPPAGAQTLVALPSGEALLYVDRVSTPGTLVVSTLDPLTHFGGHFMPATERFLDGFLPWLGGAVVRSAR
;
A
#
# COMPACT_ATOMS: atom_id res chain seq x y z
N MET A 1 11.67 -16.50 45.61
CA MET A 1 10.39 -16.65 44.90
C MET A 1 10.36 -15.57 43.85
N VAL A 2 10.54 -15.96 42.59
CA VAL A 2 10.32 -15.06 41.45
C VAL A 2 8.81 -14.91 41.35
N ASP A 3 8.32 -13.69 41.50
CA ASP A 3 6.93 -13.34 41.28
C ASP A 3 6.62 -13.52 39.80
N VAL A 4 6.08 -14.70 39.46
CA VAL A 4 5.51 -14.98 38.15
C VAL A 4 4.03 -14.62 38.27
N SER A 5 3.74 -13.33 38.23
CA SER A 5 2.38 -12.86 37.98
C SER A 5 1.90 -13.47 36.63
N PRO A 6 0.67 -14.00 36.54
CA PRO A 6 0.16 -14.54 35.30
C PRO A 6 0.17 -13.46 34.20
N PRO A 7 0.38 -13.82 32.92
CA PRO A 7 0.31 -12.84 31.84
C PRO A 7 -1.06 -12.16 31.91
N ASP A 8 -1.09 -10.83 31.74
CA ASP A 8 -2.35 -10.09 31.64
C ASP A 8 -3.22 -10.73 30.55
N LEU A 9 -4.35 -11.31 30.97
CA LEU A 9 -5.31 -12.02 30.11
C LEU A 9 -6.36 -11.04 29.53
N SER A 10 -6.13 -9.73 29.62
CA SER A 10 -7.05 -8.73 29.08
C SER A 10 -7.15 -8.86 27.56
N LEU A 11 -8.38 -9.03 27.06
CA LEU A 11 -8.67 -8.99 25.62
C LEU A 11 -8.51 -7.56 25.13
N HIS A 12 -7.56 -7.34 24.24
CA HIS A 12 -7.39 -6.10 23.51
C HIS A 12 -8.50 -5.98 22.44
N ASP A 13 -8.92 -4.75 22.15
CA ASP A 13 -10.05 -4.55 21.25
C ASP A 13 -9.68 -4.70 19.78
N VAL A 14 -8.59 -4.07 19.35
CA VAL A 14 -8.19 -4.04 17.94
C VAL A 14 -6.70 -4.28 17.79
N ALA A 15 -6.33 -5.12 16.84
CA ALA A 15 -4.99 -5.22 16.28
C ALA A 15 -5.01 -4.79 14.81
N LEU A 16 -4.07 -3.94 14.42
CA LEU A 16 -3.78 -3.63 13.02
C LEU A 16 -2.52 -4.39 12.59
N LEU A 17 -2.64 -5.22 11.54
CA LEU A 17 -1.47 -5.80 10.88
C LEU A 17 -0.83 -4.76 9.97
N ASP A 18 0.28 -4.20 10.42
CA ASP A 18 0.86 -2.98 9.88
C ASP A 18 2.10 -3.26 9.02
N MET A 19 2.18 -2.58 7.89
CA MET A 19 3.36 -2.58 7.01
C MET A 19 4.40 -1.53 7.42
N ASP A 20 4.09 -0.63 8.35
CA ASP A 20 5.06 0.29 8.93
C ASP A 20 4.63 0.75 10.32
N VAL A 21 4.95 -0.04 11.36
CA VAL A 21 4.72 0.32 12.77
C VAL A 21 5.42 1.61 13.21
N ARG A 22 6.36 2.15 12.41
CA ARG A 22 7.10 3.38 12.70
C ARG A 22 6.45 4.63 12.09
N SER A 23 5.39 4.47 11.29
CA SER A 23 4.62 5.61 10.78
C SER A 23 3.94 6.33 11.94
N PRO A 24 4.01 7.66 12.05
CA PRO A 24 3.31 8.40 13.10
C PRO A 24 1.80 8.52 12.87
N GLU A 25 1.29 8.11 11.70
CA GLU A 25 -0.13 8.19 11.34
C GLU A 25 -0.97 7.24 12.20
N PRO A 26 -1.91 7.74 13.03
CA PRO A 26 -2.84 6.89 13.74
C PRO A 26 -3.96 6.46 12.78
N SER A 27 -4.01 5.18 12.39
CA SER A 27 -5.11 4.66 11.57
C SER A 27 -6.22 4.02 12.41
N VAL A 28 -5.89 3.47 13.58
CA VAL A 28 -6.83 2.77 14.47
C VAL A 28 -6.42 2.96 15.93
N ASP A 29 -7.39 3.18 16.82
CA ASP A 29 -7.19 3.08 18.27
C ASP A 29 -7.06 1.58 18.64
N GLY A 30 -5.82 1.08 18.65
CA GLY A 30 -5.50 -0.34 18.85
C GLY A 30 -4.01 -0.65 18.74
N ASP A 31 -3.66 -1.91 19.00
CA ASP A 31 -2.28 -2.39 18.92
C ASP A 31 -1.83 -2.46 17.46
N ARG A 32 -0.63 -1.94 17.17
CA ARG A 32 -0.01 -2.05 15.84
C ARG A 32 0.98 -3.20 15.85
N ILE A 33 0.71 -4.20 15.03
CA ILE A 33 1.51 -5.42 14.94
C ILE A 33 2.20 -5.41 13.60
N ASP A 34 3.54 -5.39 13.61
CA ASP A 34 4.33 -5.59 12.38
C ASP A 34 3.86 -6.87 11.70
N LEU A 35 3.40 -6.76 10.44
CA LEU A 35 2.84 -7.87 9.68
C LEU A 35 3.80 -9.08 9.66
N TYR A 36 5.11 -8.85 9.59
CA TYR A 36 6.11 -9.92 9.53
C TYR A 36 6.29 -10.65 10.87
N ARG A 37 5.67 -10.17 11.96
CA ARG A 37 5.57 -10.87 13.24
C ARG A 37 4.35 -11.78 13.36
N LEU A 38 3.43 -11.77 12.38
CA LEU A 38 2.23 -12.61 12.37
C LEU A 38 2.46 -14.07 12.83
N PRO A 39 3.53 -14.79 12.40
CA PRO A 39 3.71 -16.20 12.77
C PRO A 39 3.97 -16.43 14.27
N VAL A 40 4.42 -15.40 14.99
CA VAL A 40 4.73 -15.47 16.42
C VAL A 40 3.76 -14.64 17.27
N THR A 41 2.75 -14.05 16.65
CA THR A 41 1.73 -13.23 17.31
C THR A 41 0.54 -14.09 17.71
N ASP A 42 0.16 -14.01 18.98
CA ASP A 42 -1.09 -14.58 19.49
C ASP A 42 -2.27 -13.66 19.12
N LEU A 43 -2.85 -13.87 17.93
CA LEU A 43 -4.04 -13.14 17.48
C LEU A 43 -5.25 -13.38 18.38
N GLY A 44 -5.24 -14.47 19.16
CA GLY A 44 -6.27 -14.79 20.14
C GLY A 44 -6.42 -13.74 21.25
N ARG A 45 -5.56 -12.73 21.35
CA ARG A 45 -5.71 -11.63 22.31
C ARG A 45 -6.61 -10.51 21.83
N TYR A 46 -6.97 -10.51 20.54
CA TYR A 46 -7.67 -9.41 19.90
C TYR A 46 -9.10 -9.81 19.54
N ARG A 47 -10.05 -8.89 19.74
CA ARG A 47 -11.43 -9.07 19.27
C ARG A 47 -11.55 -8.84 17.77
N LEU A 48 -10.84 -7.83 17.27
CA LEU A 48 -10.80 -7.43 15.86
C LEU A 48 -9.36 -7.41 15.37
N VAL A 49 -9.08 -8.10 14.26
CA VAL A 49 -7.84 -7.96 13.50
C VAL A 49 -8.14 -7.22 12.20
N VAL A 50 -7.43 -6.12 11.94
CA VAL A 50 -7.55 -5.32 10.73
C VAL A 50 -6.36 -5.59 9.82
N VAL A 51 -6.65 -5.96 8.56
CA VAL A 51 -5.66 -6.16 7.51
C VAL A 51 -5.86 -5.06 6.45
N PRO A 52 -4.94 -4.09 6.34
CA PRO A 52 -5.08 -2.96 5.42
C PRO A 52 -4.68 -3.33 3.99
N GLY A 53 -5.03 -2.46 3.03
CA GLY A 53 -4.94 -2.78 1.61
C GLY A 53 -3.52 -2.84 1.05
N MET A 54 -2.56 -2.30 1.79
CA MET A 54 -1.13 -2.35 1.47
C MET A 54 -0.41 -3.56 2.07
N ALA A 55 -1.11 -4.41 2.84
CA ALA A 55 -0.52 -5.61 3.46
C ALA A 55 0.14 -6.52 2.40
N ASP A 56 1.28 -7.11 2.77
CA ASP A 56 1.95 -8.13 1.97
C ASP A 56 1.10 -9.40 1.94
N GLN A 57 0.41 -9.63 0.82
CA GLN A 57 -0.44 -10.80 0.66
C GLN A 57 0.33 -12.06 0.25
N GLU A 58 1.58 -11.94 -0.19
CA GLU A 58 2.46 -13.11 -0.39
C GLU A 58 2.81 -13.71 0.98
N PHE A 59 3.18 -12.84 1.93
CA PHE A 59 3.45 -13.24 3.31
C PHE A 59 2.19 -13.79 3.99
N LEU A 60 1.05 -13.09 3.87
CA LEU A 60 -0.22 -13.59 4.39
C LEU A 60 -0.59 -14.96 3.79
N ALA A 61 -0.35 -15.21 2.51
CA ALA A 61 -0.63 -16.50 1.89
C ALA A 61 0.27 -17.63 2.42
N ARG A 62 1.55 -17.35 2.69
CA ARG A 62 2.48 -18.31 3.34
C ARG A 62 2.08 -18.63 4.77
N HIS A 63 1.45 -17.68 5.48
CA HIS A 63 1.03 -17.80 6.87
C HIS A 63 -0.49 -17.86 7.07
N ARG A 64 -1.24 -18.22 6.02
CA ARG A 64 -2.71 -18.22 6.02
C ARG A 64 -3.33 -19.08 7.13
N GLU A 65 -2.62 -20.10 7.60
CA GLU A 65 -3.09 -20.98 8.67
C GLU A 65 -3.18 -20.25 10.03
N VAL A 66 -2.39 -19.19 10.25
CA VAL A 66 -2.52 -18.33 11.44
C VAL A 66 -3.84 -17.55 11.40
N ILE A 67 -4.16 -16.97 10.24
CA ILE A 67 -5.42 -16.25 10.02
C ILE A 67 -6.62 -17.20 10.09
N ARG A 68 -6.51 -18.39 9.48
CA ARG A 68 -7.53 -19.42 9.57
C ARG A 68 -7.75 -19.88 11.00
N GLY A 69 -6.69 -20.13 11.78
CA GLY A 69 -6.80 -20.50 13.20
C GLY A 69 -7.49 -19.43 14.05
N TYR A 70 -7.18 -18.14 13.82
CA TYR A 70 -7.86 -17.03 14.48
C TYR A 70 -9.37 -16.98 14.16
N LEU A 71 -9.72 -17.15 12.89
CA LEU A 71 -11.12 -17.16 12.44
C LEU A 71 -11.89 -18.40 12.90
N ASP A 72 -11.29 -19.59 12.81
CA ASP A 72 -11.90 -20.83 13.31
C ASP A 72 -12.08 -20.80 14.85
N GLY A 73 -11.27 -20.01 15.57
CA GLY A 73 -11.43 -19.68 16.99
C GLY A 73 -12.45 -18.57 17.30
N GLY A 74 -13.29 -18.19 16.33
CA GLY A 74 -14.37 -17.23 16.51
C GLY A 74 -13.95 -15.76 16.48
N GLY A 75 -12.74 -15.44 15.98
CA GLY A 75 -12.26 -14.07 15.84
C GLY A 75 -13.04 -13.24 14.79
N VAL A 76 -12.94 -11.91 14.89
CA VAL A 76 -13.45 -10.98 13.87
C VAL A 76 -12.27 -10.41 13.08
N LEU A 77 -12.32 -10.49 11.75
CA LEU A 77 -11.29 -9.93 10.86
C LEU A 77 -11.93 -8.91 9.90
N LEU A 78 -11.35 -7.72 9.79
CA LEU A 78 -11.62 -6.77 8.71
C LEU A 78 -10.47 -6.84 7.70
N PHE A 79 -10.78 -7.10 6.43
CA PHE A 79 -9.86 -6.84 5.32
C PHE A 79 -10.39 -5.68 4.47
N GLY A 80 -9.58 -4.63 4.35
CA GLY A 80 -9.86 -3.49 3.48
C GLY A 80 -8.80 -3.38 2.39
N GLY A 81 -9.07 -3.83 1.16
CA GLY A 81 -8.03 -3.91 0.13
C GLY A 81 -8.44 -4.67 -1.11
N HIS A 82 -7.53 -4.77 -2.08
CA HIS A 82 -7.74 -5.60 -3.26
C HIS A 82 -7.17 -7.01 -2.99
N LEU A 83 -8.02 -7.99 -2.67
CA LEU A 83 -7.55 -9.38 -2.53
C LEU A 83 -6.97 -9.91 -3.86
N HIS A 84 -5.71 -10.34 -3.86
CA HIS A 84 -5.03 -10.92 -5.03
C HIS A 84 -4.30 -12.24 -4.73
N ARG A 85 -4.21 -12.64 -3.46
CA ARG A 85 -3.71 -13.95 -3.03
C ARG A 85 -4.73 -14.67 -2.15
N ASP A 86 -4.62 -15.99 -2.14
CA ASP A 86 -5.59 -16.89 -1.51
C ASP A 86 -5.22 -17.14 -0.04
N TRP A 87 -5.35 -16.10 0.80
CA TRP A 87 -5.06 -16.15 2.25
C TRP A 87 -6.30 -15.97 3.13
N LEU A 88 -7.36 -15.35 2.60
CA LEU A 88 -8.60 -15.07 3.33
C LEU A 88 -9.67 -16.13 3.01
N PRO A 89 -10.16 -16.91 3.98
CA PRO A 89 -11.16 -17.96 3.73
C PRO A 89 -12.43 -17.43 3.06
N GLY A 90 -12.93 -18.14 2.05
CA GLY A 90 -14.21 -17.82 1.37
C GLY A 90 -14.20 -16.62 0.43
N ALA A 91 -13.24 -15.71 0.58
CA ALA A 91 -13.19 -14.49 -0.20
C ALA A 91 -12.69 -14.72 -1.64
N SER A 92 -13.33 -14.06 -2.60
CA SER A 92 -12.91 -14.04 -4.00
C SER A 92 -11.92 -12.91 -4.29
N ARG A 93 -11.17 -13.03 -5.39
CA ARG A 93 -10.27 -11.97 -5.87
C ARG A 93 -11.02 -10.68 -6.21
N PHE A 94 -10.31 -9.57 -6.12
CA PHE A 94 -10.83 -8.25 -6.46
C PHE A 94 -11.18 -8.15 -7.96
N VAL A 95 -12.31 -7.53 -8.24
CA VAL A 95 -12.81 -7.23 -9.58
C VAL A 95 -12.95 -5.70 -9.72
N PRO A 96 -12.12 -5.02 -10.52
CA PRO A 96 -12.25 -3.59 -10.74
C PRO A 96 -13.52 -3.27 -11.52
N LEU A 97 -14.10 -2.09 -11.27
CA LEU A 97 -15.20 -1.59 -12.09
C LEU A 97 -14.71 -1.16 -13.46
N HIS A 98 -15.51 -1.44 -14.48
CA HIS A 98 -15.22 -1.01 -15.84
C HIS A 98 -16.50 -0.65 -16.60
N PRO A 99 -16.58 0.54 -17.22
CA PRO A 99 -15.59 1.63 -17.16
C PRO A 99 -15.61 2.37 -15.81
N PRO A 100 -14.47 2.97 -15.40
CA PRO A 100 -14.43 3.83 -14.23
C PRO A 100 -15.21 5.12 -14.50
N SER A 101 -16.18 5.43 -13.64
CA SER A 101 -17.00 6.64 -13.78
C SER A 101 -17.61 7.04 -12.44
N LEU A 102 -18.01 8.31 -12.33
CA LEU A 102 -18.80 8.76 -11.19
C LEU A 102 -20.06 7.89 -11.00
N ALA A 103 -20.74 7.53 -12.09
CA ALA A 103 -21.94 6.71 -12.03
C ALA A 103 -21.66 5.32 -11.44
N SER A 104 -20.57 4.67 -11.82
CA SER A 104 -20.21 3.33 -11.32
C SER A 104 -19.68 3.35 -9.89
N TYR A 105 -19.10 4.45 -9.42
CA TYR A 105 -18.61 4.58 -8.04
C TYR A 105 -19.67 4.96 -7.01
N ARG A 106 -20.90 5.31 -7.43
CA ARG A 106 -21.98 5.63 -6.51
C ARG A 106 -22.37 4.41 -5.68
N VAL A 107 -22.41 4.59 -4.37
CA VAL A 107 -23.14 3.68 -3.49
C VAL A 107 -24.64 3.85 -3.79
N ALA A 108 -25.33 2.74 -4.00
CA ALA A 108 -26.76 2.73 -4.29
C ALA A 108 -27.59 2.15 -3.14
N GLU A 109 -27.04 1.18 -2.41
CA GLU A 109 -27.73 0.50 -1.33
C GLU A 109 -26.80 0.33 -0.13
N ILE A 110 -27.35 0.59 1.05
CA ILE A 110 -26.75 0.23 2.35
C ILE A 110 -27.80 -0.60 3.08
N ALA A 111 -27.51 -1.87 3.32
CA ALA A 111 -28.37 -2.75 4.09
C ALA A 111 -28.40 -2.29 5.56
N PRO A 112 -29.54 -2.40 6.27
CA PRO A 112 -29.61 -2.10 7.69
C PRO A 112 -28.58 -2.91 8.48
N HIS A 113 -27.59 -2.23 9.06
CA HIS A 113 -26.52 -2.87 9.82
C HIS A 113 -25.85 -1.88 10.80
N PRO A 114 -25.50 -2.28 12.03
CA PRO A 114 -24.92 -1.38 13.03
C PRO A 114 -23.64 -0.64 12.60
N ILE A 115 -22.86 -1.20 11.66
CA ILE A 115 -21.64 -0.59 11.11
C ILE A 115 -21.91 0.71 10.34
N PHE A 116 -23.11 0.84 9.75
CA PHE A 116 -23.48 1.97 8.89
C PHE A 116 -24.71 2.71 9.42
N ASP A 117 -25.00 2.61 10.73
CA ASP A 117 -26.18 3.25 11.31
C ASP A 117 -26.08 4.78 11.22
N GLY A 118 -27.09 5.39 10.61
CA GLY A 118 -27.11 6.81 10.31
C GLY A 118 -26.12 7.27 9.23
N VAL A 119 -25.63 6.37 8.38
CA VAL A 119 -24.76 6.68 7.23
C VAL A 119 -25.52 6.44 5.92
N GLY A 120 -25.61 7.47 5.07
CA GLY A 120 -26.28 7.41 3.78
C GLY A 120 -25.38 7.07 2.60
N PRO A 121 -25.94 6.72 1.43
CA PRO A 121 -25.16 6.40 0.23
C PRO A 121 -24.22 7.53 -0.23
N ASP A 122 -24.64 8.79 -0.16
CA ASP A 122 -23.80 9.93 -0.55
C ASP A 122 -22.66 10.18 0.44
N ASP A 123 -22.85 9.86 1.72
CA ASP A 123 -21.79 9.98 2.76
C ASP A 123 -20.62 9.02 2.50
N LEU A 124 -20.91 7.86 1.89
CA LEU A 124 -19.90 6.89 1.46
C LEU A 124 -19.39 7.20 0.04
N THR A 125 -20.28 7.68 -0.84
CA THR A 125 -19.90 7.96 -2.22
C THR A 125 -18.88 9.10 -2.30
N PHE A 126 -19.11 10.19 -1.55
CA PHE A 126 -18.39 11.43 -1.75
C PHE A 126 -17.50 11.81 -0.58
N ARG A 127 -16.27 12.15 -0.91
CA ARG A 127 -15.35 12.86 -0.02
C ARG A 127 -14.99 14.18 -0.69
N ARG A 128 -15.40 15.31 -0.08
CA ARG A 128 -15.30 16.66 -0.68
C ARG A 128 -15.84 16.74 -2.12
N GLY A 129 -16.93 16.03 -2.41
CA GLY A 129 -17.55 16.00 -3.74
C GLY A 129 -16.87 15.07 -4.74
N VAL A 130 -15.85 14.32 -4.34
CA VAL A 130 -15.11 13.37 -5.19
C VAL A 130 -15.51 11.94 -4.84
N ALA A 131 -15.79 11.14 -5.87
CA ALA A 131 -16.15 9.73 -5.72
C ALA A 131 -14.96 8.78 -5.96
N GLY A 132 -15.15 7.51 -5.59
CA GLY A 132 -14.16 6.45 -5.82
C GLY A 132 -13.18 6.24 -4.67
N PHE A 133 -13.32 6.95 -3.54
CA PHE A 133 -12.55 6.65 -2.32
C PHE A 133 -13.10 5.42 -1.59
N PHE A 134 -14.42 5.28 -1.50
CA PHE A 134 -15.08 4.15 -0.84
C PHE A 134 -14.95 2.84 -1.62
N ALA A 135 -15.14 2.85 -2.94
CA ALA A 135 -15.05 1.64 -3.74
C ALA A 135 -14.66 1.96 -5.18
N ARG A 136 -13.84 1.08 -5.78
CA ARG A 136 -13.43 1.11 -7.21
C ARG A 136 -13.61 -0.24 -7.89
N GLY A 137 -14.27 -1.15 -7.20
CA GLY A 137 -14.36 -2.56 -7.50
C GLY A 137 -15.11 -3.27 -6.39
N HIS A 138 -15.19 -4.58 -6.54
CA HIS A 138 -15.86 -5.46 -5.60
C HIS A 138 -15.13 -6.78 -5.45
N HIS A 139 -15.51 -7.56 -4.44
CA HIS A 139 -15.16 -8.97 -4.34
C HIS A 139 -16.46 -9.77 -4.42
N PRO A 140 -16.59 -10.73 -5.36
CA PRO A 140 -17.72 -11.64 -5.34
C PRO A 140 -17.82 -12.36 -3.97
N PRO A 141 -18.92 -12.21 -3.22
CA PRO A 141 -19.06 -12.78 -1.90
C PRO A 141 -19.30 -14.30 -1.98
N PRO A 142 -18.85 -15.08 -0.98
CA PRO A 142 -19.19 -16.50 -0.91
C PRO A 142 -20.70 -16.70 -0.68
N PRO A 143 -21.25 -17.88 -1.04
CA PRO A 143 -22.65 -18.20 -0.75
C PRO A 143 -22.99 -18.03 0.72
N GLY A 144 -24.08 -17.31 1.01
CA GLY A 144 -24.56 -17.07 2.37
C GLY A 144 -23.97 -15.86 3.09
N ALA A 145 -22.98 -15.17 2.49
CA ALA A 145 -22.49 -13.90 3.04
C ALA A 145 -23.53 -12.78 2.91
N GLN A 146 -23.59 -11.90 3.91
CA GLN A 146 -24.46 -10.74 3.94
C GLN A 146 -23.78 -9.54 3.27
N VAL A 147 -24.28 -9.11 2.11
CA VAL A 147 -23.82 -7.87 1.48
C VAL A 147 -24.38 -6.68 2.26
N LEU A 148 -23.48 -5.79 2.70
CA LEU A 148 -23.84 -4.58 3.44
C LEU A 148 -23.97 -3.36 2.54
N VAL A 149 -23.10 -3.22 1.55
CA VAL A 149 -23.08 -2.04 0.66
C VAL A 149 -22.98 -2.48 -0.78
N ARG A 150 -23.85 -1.93 -1.65
CA ARG A 150 -23.81 -2.13 -3.10
C ARG A 150 -23.55 -0.84 -3.83
N LEU A 151 -22.81 -0.96 -4.92
CA LEU A 151 -22.62 0.12 -5.89
C LEU A 151 -23.79 0.17 -6.87
N ALA A 152 -23.80 1.20 -7.73
CA ALA A 152 -24.87 1.46 -8.68
C ALA A 152 -25.17 0.32 -9.65
N GLY A 153 -24.18 -0.52 -9.99
CA GLY A 153 -24.39 -1.73 -10.81
C GLY A 153 -24.82 -2.95 -10.02
N GLY A 154 -25.02 -2.83 -8.70
CA GLY A 154 -25.36 -3.92 -7.79
C GLY A 154 -24.15 -4.65 -7.21
N GLU A 155 -22.93 -4.24 -7.57
CA GLU A 155 -21.69 -4.87 -7.11
C GLU A 155 -21.49 -4.71 -5.59
N PRO A 156 -21.10 -5.78 -4.87
CA PRO A 156 -20.96 -5.75 -3.41
C PRO A 156 -19.63 -5.11 -2.98
N ALA A 157 -19.68 -3.85 -2.56
CA ALA A 157 -18.51 -3.10 -2.07
C ALA A 157 -18.08 -3.51 -0.66
N THR A 158 -19.02 -3.94 0.17
CA THR A 158 -18.76 -4.40 1.53
C THR A 158 -19.68 -5.57 1.86
N TYR A 159 -19.14 -6.64 2.45
CA TYR A 159 -19.94 -7.76 2.96
C TYR A 159 -19.39 -8.32 4.27
N VAL A 160 -20.24 -9.06 4.96
CA VAL A 160 -19.91 -9.86 6.15
C VAL A 160 -20.10 -11.33 5.81
N ASP A 161 -19.08 -12.14 6.06
CA ASP A 161 -19.10 -13.58 5.93
C ASP A 161 -18.95 -14.23 7.31
N GLN A 162 -19.97 -14.98 7.71
CA GLN A 162 -20.03 -15.77 8.95
C GLN A 162 -20.26 -17.27 8.65
N VAL A 163 -20.01 -17.67 7.40
CA VAL A 163 -20.28 -19.02 6.88
C VAL A 163 -18.98 -19.75 6.59
N SER A 164 -17.97 -19.06 6.05
CA SER A 164 -16.71 -19.72 5.64
C SER A 164 -15.84 -20.19 6.80
N THR A 165 -16.07 -19.68 8.01
CA THR A 165 -15.36 -20.04 9.25
C THR A 165 -16.32 -19.93 10.45
N ALA A 166 -15.88 -20.34 11.64
CA ALA A 166 -16.64 -20.11 12.88
C ALA A 166 -16.65 -18.63 13.33
N GLY A 167 -15.70 -17.85 12.84
CA GLY A 167 -15.54 -16.42 13.09
C GLY A 167 -16.27 -15.55 12.08
N THR A 168 -15.96 -14.25 12.10
CA THR A 168 -16.60 -13.25 11.25
C THR A 168 -15.57 -12.53 10.40
N ILE A 169 -15.80 -12.50 9.09
CA ILE A 169 -14.95 -11.81 8.12
C ILE A 169 -15.73 -10.63 7.55
N VAL A 170 -15.19 -9.42 7.67
CA VAL A 170 -15.68 -8.23 6.99
C VAL A 170 -14.72 -7.93 5.84
N VAL A 171 -15.23 -7.85 4.61
CA VAL A 171 -14.44 -7.50 3.43
C VAL A 171 -14.93 -6.19 2.85
N HIS A 172 -13.98 -5.29 2.59
CA HIS A 172 -14.20 -4.00 1.95
C HIS A 172 -13.13 -3.72 0.88
N THR A 173 -13.50 -2.98 -0.17
CA THR A 173 -12.83 -3.11 -1.47
C THR A 173 -11.73 -2.10 -1.80
N THR A 174 -11.42 -1.13 -0.93
CA THR A 174 -10.35 -0.13 -1.21
C THR A 174 -9.41 0.07 -0.03
N ALA A 175 -9.55 1.16 0.74
CA ALA A 175 -8.88 1.33 2.02
C ALA A 175 -9.74 0.68 3.11
N ASP A 176 -9.18 0.35 4.27
CA ASP A 176 -10.01 -0.11 5.38
C ASP A 176 -11.07 0.94 5.79
N LEU A 177 -12.14 0.47 6.44
CA LEU A 177 -13.24 1.33 6.89
C LEU A 177 -12.83 2.32 7.98
N PHE A 178 -11.62 2.22 8.55
CA PHE A 178 -11.13 3.13 9.57
C PHE A 178 -10.65 4.47 9.00
N THR A 179 -10.22 4.48 7.73
CA THR A 179 -9.61 5.65 7.08
C THR A 179 -10.54 6.40 6.13
N HIS A 180 -11.79 5.95 5.96
CA HIS A 180 -12.70 6.50 4.98
C HIS A 180 -13.36 7.82 5.40
N GLY A 181 -13.85 7.92 6.64
CA GLY A 181 -14.68 9.04 7.08
C GLY A 181 -13.92 10.34 7.41
N GLU A 182 -14.43 11.49 6.98
CA GLU A 182 -13.89 12.80 7.36
C GLU A 182 -14.54 13.33 8.65
N PRO A 183 -13.77 13.90 9.61
CA PRO A 183 -14.32 14.48 10.83
C PRO A 183 -15.48 15.44 10.53
N GLY A 184 -16.61 15.26 11.23
CA GLY A 184 -17.82 16.06 11.04
C GLY A 184 -18.82 15.50 10.00
N THR A 185 -18.48 14.43 9.28
CA THR A 185 -19.41 13.74 8.37
C THR A 185 -20.05 12.50 9.02
N PRO A 186 -21.22 12.03 8.55
CA PRO A 186 -21.80 10.77 9.03
C PRO A 186 -20.86 9.57 8.85
N ALA A 187 -20.08 9.53 7.76
CA ALA A 187 -19.11 8.47 7.50
C ALA A 187 -18.02 8.34 8.60
N ALA A 188 -17.72 9.40 9.36
CA ALA A 188 -16.78 9.33 10.49
C ALA A 188 -17.27 8.47 11.67
N ARG A 189 -18.53 8.02 11.65
CA ARG A 189 -19.09 7.11 12.67
C ARG A 189 -18.68 5.66 12.45
N VAL A 190 -18.41 5.28 11.20
CA VAL A 190 -18.15 3.89 10.78
C VAL A 190 -17.04 3.21 11.59
N PRO A 191 -15.87 3.84 11.84
CA PRO A 191 -14.80 3.18 12.60
C PRO A 191 -15.24 2.77 14.01
N GLY A 192 -15.86 3.69 14.75
CA GLY A 192 -16.35 3.43 16.12
C GLY A 192 -17.50 2.43 16.15
N GLN A 193 -18.43 2.51 15.18
CA GLN A 193 -19.52 1.56 15.02
C GLN A 193 -19.03 0.14 14.70
N LEU A 194 -18.01 0.01 13.84
CA LEU A 194 -17.38 -1.26 13.53
C LEU A 194 -16.74 -1.90 14.76
N VAL A 195 -15.99 -1.14 15.55
CA VAL A 195 -15.38 -1.64 16.80
C VAL A 195 -16.46 -2.07 17.80
N ALA A 196 -17.50 -1.24 17.98
CA ALA A 196 -18.62 -1.57 18.87
C ALA A 196 -19.37 -2.84 18.41
N TRP A 197 -19.61 -2.99 17.10
CA TRP A 197 -20.23 -4.17 16.53
C TRP A 197 -19.35 -5.41 16.67
N ALA A 198 -18.03 -5.30 16.43
CA ALA A 198 -17.08 -6.40 16.61
C ALA A 198 -17.01 -6.88 18.07
N ARG A 199 -17.07 -5.95 19.04
CA ARG A 199 -17.19 -6.29 20.47
C ARG A 199 -18.48 -7.07 20.78
N ALA A 200 -19.59 -6.74 20.11
CA ALA A 200 -20.89 -7.36 20.32
C ALA A 200 -21.05 -8.74 19.66
N GLN A 201 -20.20 -9.11 18.68
CA GLN A 201 -20.27 -10.44 18.06
C GLN A 201 -20.07 -11.58 19.07
N GLY A 202 -19.39 -11.30 20.19
CA GLY A 202 -19.07 -12.29 21.22
C GLY A 202 -18.11 -13.36 20.70
N ARG A 203 -17.12 -13.77 21.51
CA ARG A 203 -16.39 -15.00 21.14
C ARG A 203 -17.32 -16.15 21.46
N ARG A 204 -17.72 -16.93 20.44
CA ARG A 204 -18.32 -18.24 20.69
C ARG A 204 -17.22 -19.07 21.36
N ASP A 205 -17.46 -19.54 22.59
CA ASP A 205 -16.48 -20.28 23.36
C ASP A 205 -15.84 -21.39 22.51
N GLY A 206 -14.52 -21.33 22.33
CA GLY A 206 -13.82 -22.26 21.44
C GLY A 206 -12.32 -22.03 21.28
N GLY A 207 -11.56 -22.23 22.36
CA GLY A 207 -10.17 -22.72 22.32
C GLY A 207 -9.05 -21.69 22.07
N ALA A 208 -8.04 -21.70 22.94
CA ALA A 208 -6.76 -21.07 22.64
C ALA A 208 -6.18 -21.65 21.34
N SER A 209 -5.83 -20.80 20.38
CA SER A 209 -5.10 -21.20 19.18
C SER A 209 -3.72 -21.74 19.60
N ALA A 210 -3.44 -23.00 19.30
CA ALA A 210 -2.09 -23.52 19.42
C ALA A 210 -1.18 -22.78 18.42
N PRO A 211 0.06 -22.42 18.80
CA PRO A 211 1.00 -21.82 17.87
C PRO A 211 1.25 -22.79 16.71
N VAL A 212 0.89 -22.38 15.50
CA VAL A 212 1.22 -23.13 14.28
C VAL A 212 2.67 -22.82 13.95
N ALA A 213 3.51 -23.86 13.88
CA ALA A 213 4.91 -23.71 13.50
C ALA A 213 4.99 -23.06 12.10
N ALA A 214 5.75 -21.97 12.01
CA ALA A 214 5.99 -21.27 10.76
C ALA A 214 6.67 -22.21 9.75
N PRO A 215 6.27 -22.21 8.47
CA PRO A 215 7.11 -22.78 7.43
C PRO A 215 8.46 -22.04 7.43
N ALA A 216 9.55 -22.78 7.30
CA ALA A 216 10.88 -22.20 7.19
C ALA A 216 10.96 -21.32 5.93
N ASP A 217 11.55 -20.13 6.07
CA ASP A 217 11.88 -19.29 4.92
C ASP A 217 12.69 -20.10 3.90
N GLY A 218 12.26 -20.03 2.64
CA GLY A 218 13.02 -20.62 1.54
C GLY A 218 14.43 -20.01 1.47
N PRO A 219 15.39 -20.73 0.86
CA PRO A 219 16.74 -20.22 0.70
C PRO A 219 16.68 -18.88 -0.08
N PRO A 220 17.55 -17.91 0.27
CA PRO A 220 17.62 -16.65 -0.47
C PRO A 220 17.87 -16.92 -1.95
N GLY A 221 17.22 -16.16 -2.82
CA GLY A 221 17.52 -16.16 -4.24
C GLY A 221 18.96 -15.70 -4.46
N THR A 222 19.78 -16.55 -5.07
CA THR A 222 21.12 -16.18 -5.51
C THR A 222 20.99 -15.30 -6.75
N GLY A 223 20.88 -13.98 -6.55
CA GLY A 223 20.76 -13.03 -7.64
C GLY A 223 22.08 -12.89 -8.41
N THR A 224 22.18 -13.52 -9.57
CA THR A 224 23.09 -13.10 -10.67
C THR A 224 22.28 -12.32 -11.71
N GLY A 225 21.32 -11.51 -11.27
CA GLY A 225 20.39 -10.82 -12.17
C GLY A 225 21.07 -9.72 -12.98
N HIS A 226 20.51 -9.40 -14.14
CA HIS A 226 20.92 -8.27 -14.99
C HIS A 226 19.66 -7.50 -15.41
N GLY A 227 19.78 -6.23 -15.80
CA GLY A 227 18.64 -5.42 -16.23
C GLY A 227 17.99 -4.57 -15.14
N LEU A 228 16.81 -4.05 -15.47
CA LEU A 228 15.98 -3.24 -14.58
C LEU A 228 15.08 -4.15 -13.73
N ALA A 229 15.28 -4.16 -12.42
CA ALA A 229 14.41 -4.86 -11.47
C ALA A 229 13.51 -3.88 -10.70
N ALA A 230 12.43 -4.40 -10.12
CA ALA A 230 11.60 -3.65 -9.17
C ALA A 230 11.38 -4.45 -7.89
N VAL A 231 11.38 -3.76 -6.75
CA VAL A 231 11.06 -4.38 -5.47
C VAL A 231 9.54 -4.56 -5.35
N HIS A 232 9.12 -5.79 -5.07
CA HIS A 232 7.74 -6.17 -4.85
C HIS A 232 7.49 -6.37 -3.35
N SER A 233 6.59 -5.58 -2.78
CA SER A 233 6.23 -5.63 -1.37
C SER A 233 5.09 -6.61 -1.05
N GLY A 234 4.60 -7.35 -2.06
CA GLY A 234 3.44 -8.23 -1.92
C GLY A 234 2.09 -7.53 -1.79
N SER A 235 2.02 -6.19 -1.92
CA SER A 235 0.75 -5.46 -1.90
C SER A 235 0.04 -5.59 -3.25
N ALA A 236 -1.29 -5.58 -3.25
CA ALA A 236 -2.06 -5.71 -4.48
C ALA A 236 -1.85 -4.55 -5.48
N PRO A 237 -1.74 -3.27 -5.03
CA PRO A 237 -1.41 -2.19 -5.95
C PRO A 237 -0.04 -2.38 -6.62
N HIS A 238 1.00 -2.75 -5.87
CA HIS A 238 2.32 -3.02 -6.46
C HIS A 238 2.30 -4.22 -7.39
N HIS A 239 1.65 -5.31 -6.99
CA HIS A 239 1.49 -6.49 -7.84
C HIS A 239 0.89 -6.07 -9.19
N ARG A 240 -0.25 -5.36 -9.20
CA ARG A 240 -0.86 -4.89 -10.45
C ARG A 240 0.10 -4.03 -11.26
N ALA A 241 0.68 -2.98 -10.66
CA ALA A 241 1.56 -2.05 -11.37
C ALA A 241 2.76 -2.76 -12.01
N LEU A 242 3.37 -3.71 -11.30
CA LEU A 242 4.60 -4.37 -11.71
C LEU A 242 4.36 -5.58 -12.64
N THR A 243 3.16 -6.19 -12.63
CA THR A 243 2.84 -7.34 -13.48
C THR A 243 1.96 -7.00 -14.69
N THR A 244 1.42 -5.79 -14.81
CA THR A 244 0.70 -5.38 -16.02
C THR A 244 1.67 -5.47 -17.24
N PRO A 245 1.31 -6.19 -18.33
CA PRO A 245 2.24 -6.44 -19.44
C PRO A 245 2.87 -5.19 -20.05
N GLN A 246 2.14 -4.08 -20.08
CA GLN A 246 2.60 -2.76 -20.51
C GLN A 246 3.86 -2.27 -19.77
N TYR A 247 3.98 -2.61 -18.49
CA TYR A 247 5.05 -2.17 -17.60
C TYR A 247 6.06 -3.28 -17.30
N ALA A 248 5.58 -4.52 -17.09
CA ALA A 248 6.41 -5.68 -16.80
C ALA A 248 7.49 -5.92 -17.87
N ARG A 249 7.20 -5.59 -19.15
CA ARG A 249 8.17 -5.70 -20.25
C ARG A 249 9.43 -4.84 -20.09
N HIS A 250 9.38 -3.79 -19.26
CA HIS A 250 10.52 -2.94 -18.97
C HIS A 250 11.36 -3.48 -17.81
N LEU A 251 10.80 -4.34 -16.97
CA LEU A 251 11.45 -4.92 -15.79
C LEU A 251 12.24 -6.19 -16.16
N THR A 252 13.28 -6.04 -16.98
CA THR A 252 14.09 -7.16 -17.49
C THR A 252 14.83 -7.95 -16.42
N GLY A 253 15.10 -7.33 -15.26
CA GLY A 253 15.66 -7.97 -14.07
C GLY A 253 14.63 -8.65 -13.17
N GLY A 254 13.34 -8.56 -13.51
CA GLY A 254 12.24 -9.18 -12.77
C GLY A 254 11.88 -8.47 -11.46
N LEU A 255 11.20 -9.20 -10.58
CA LEU A 255 10.71 -8.69 -9.30
C LEU A 255 11.54 -9.23 -8.14
N LEU A 256 11.99 -8.34 -7.26
CA LEU A 256 12.73 -8.66 -6.04
C LEU A 256 11.79 -8.60 -4.84
N TYR A 257 11.65 -9.69 -4.09
CA TYR A 257 10.76 -9.70 -2.94
C TYR A 257 11.36 -8.90 -1.76
N LEU A 258 10.62 -7.94 -1.21
CA LEU A 258 11.12 -7.01 -0.19
C LEU A 258 11.72 -7.72 1.06
N PRO A 259 11.10 -8.77 1.64
CA PRO A 259 11.70 -9.53 2.76
C PRO A 259 13.04 -10.19 2.46
N ASP A 260 13.32 -10.52 1.20
CA ASP A 260 14.58 -11.15 0.81
C ASP A 260 15.68 -10.14 0.48
N LEU A 261 15.33 -8.88 0.26
CA LEU A 261 16.20 -7.85 -0.31
C LEU A 261 17.52 -7.67 0.44
N ALA A 262 17.50 -7.76 1.77
CA ALA A 262 18.71 -7.63 2.61
C ALA A 262 19.74 -8.75 2.41
N ARG A 263 19.32 -9.88 1.83
CA ARG A 263 20.17 -11.06 1.53
C ARG A 263 20.43 -11.23 0.04
N THR A 264 19.83 -10.40 -0.80
CA THR A 264 19.99 -10.44 -2.25
C THR A 264 21.22 -9.65 -2.65
N ASP A 265 22.09 -10.25 -3.47
CA ASP A 265 23.12 -9.50 -4.17
C ASP A 265 22.48 -8.65 -5.26
N LEU A 266 22.62 -7.32 -5.14
CA LEU A 266 22.06 -6.37 -6.09
C LEU A 266 23.06 -5.93 -7.15
N THR A 267 24.36 -6.24 -6.99
CA THR A 267 25.43 -5.67 -7.83
C THR A 267 25.41 -6.14 -9.29
N GLY A 268 24.67 -7.21 -9.59
CA GLY A 268 24.45 -7.66 -10.97
C GLY A 268 23.43 -6.83 -11.76
N TYR A 269 22.52 -6.12 -11.07
CA TYR A 269 21.44 -5.36 -11.70
C TYR A 269 21.93 -4.01 -12.22
N ASP A 270 21.37 -3.55 -13.32
CA ASP A 270 21.66 -2.21 -13.84
C ASP A 270 20.88 -1.13 -13.07
N ALA A 271 19.66 -1.47 -12.64
CA ALA A 271 18.80 -0.58 -11.89
C ALA A 271 17.77 -1.32 -11.03
N VAL A 272 17.41 -0.72 -9.89
CA VAL A 272 16.36 -1.21 -8.99
C VAL A 272 15.35 -0.10 -8.70
N VAL A 273 14.06 -0.37 -8.95
CA VAL A 273 12.95 0.50 -8.59
C VAL A 273 12.41 0.11 -7.22
N LEU A 274 12.30 1.10 -6.33
CA LEU A 274 11.68 1.01 -5.01
C LEU A 274 10.33 1.76 -5.06
N PRO A 275 9.19 1.04 -5.09
CA PRO A 275 7.88 1.66 -4.96
C PRO A 275 7.68 2.33 -3.59
N GLU A 276 6.67 3.17 -3.51
CA GLU A 276 6.25 3.81 -2.27
C GLU A 276 5.57 2.84 -1.27
N ARG A 277 5.31 3.30 -0.04
CA ARG A 277 4.51 2.61 1.01
C ARG A 277 5.00 1.19 1.34
N MET A 278 6.31 0.99 1.31
CA MET A 278 6.97 -0.27 1.66
C MET A 278 7.42 -0.33 3.13
N HIS A 279 7.66 -1.54 3.64
CA HIS A 279 8.06 -1.73 5.04
C HIS A 279 9.44 -1.13 5.34
N ARG A 280 9.46 -0.04 6.10
CA ARG A 280 10.68 0.74 6.40
C ARG A 280 11.75 -0.07 7.12
N GLY A 281 11.36 -0.97 8.01
CA GLY A 281 12.32 -1.84 8.72
C GLY A 281 13.09 -2.76 7.76
N LEU A 282 12.43 -3.26 6.72
CA LEU A 282 13.04 -4.14 5.73
C LEU A 282 13.92 -3.36 4.76
N LEU A 283 13.48 -2.15 4.35
CA LEU A 283 14.30 -1.24 3.55
C LEU A 283 15.56 -0.80 4.30
N THR A 284 15.44 -0.51 5.60
CA THR A 284 16.61 -0.18 6.44
C THR A 284 17.58 -1.36 6.50
N ALA A 285 17.08 -2.58 6.68
CA ALA A 285 17.91 -3.79 6.69
C ALA A 285 18.57 -4.04 5.32
N ALA A 286 17.91 -3.67 4.22
CA ALA A 286 18.44 -3.78 2.86
C ALA A 286 19.37 -2.64 2.43
N ALA A 287 19.50 -1.57 3.23
CA ALA A 287 20.31 -0.40 2.89
C ALA A 287 21.74 -0.74 2.44
N PRO A 288 22.48 -1.66 3.10
CA PRO A 288 23.82 -2.03 2.65
C PRO A 288 23.85 -2.60 1.22
N ARG A 289 22.86 -3.43 0.86
CA ARG A 289 22.76 -4.00 -0.50
C ARG A 289 22.46 -2.93 -1.55
N LEU A 290 21.64 -1.96 -1.19
CA LEU A 290 21.32 -0.80 -2.04
C LEU A 290 22.56 0.09 -2.24
N HIS A 291 23.35 0.32 -1.19
CA HIS A 291 24.61 1.07 -1.29
C HIS A 291 25.63 0.35 -2.16
N GLU A 292 25.78 -0.97 -2.01
CA GLU A 292 26.67 -1.77 -2.86
C GLU A 292 26.33 -1.65 -4.35
N LEU A 293 25.05 -1.60 -4.71
CA LEU A 293 24.62 -1.33 -6.09
C LEU A 293 25.04 0.07 -6.57
N LEU A 294 24.85 1.11 -5.73
CA LEU A 294 25.29 2.47 -6.07
C LEU A 294 26.81 2.56 -6.19
N ASP A 295 27.57 1.90 -5.31
CA ASP A 295 29.03 1.86 -5.35
C ASP A 295 29.53 1.13 -6.61
N ALA A 296 28.79 0.13 -7.09
CA ALA A 296 29.04 -0.58 -8.34
C ALA A 296 28.63 0.21 -9.60
N GLY A 297 28.06 1.43 -9.46
CA GLY A 297 27.65 2.28 -10.58
C GLY A 297 26.22 2.07 -11.07
N GLY A 298 25.43 1.24 -10.38
CA GLY A 298 24.03 0.98 -10.72
C GLY A 298 23.09 2.14 -10.38
N THR A 299 21.83 2.00 -10.77
CA THR A 299 20.79 3.01 -10.53
C THR A 299 19.78 2.57 -9.48
N ILE A 300 19.44 3.45 -8.54
CA ILE A 300 18.28 3.28 -7.66
C ILE A 300 17.23 4.34 -7.97
N VAL A 301 16.01 3.89 -8.21
CA VAL A 301 14.83 4.76 -8.31
C VAL A 301 13.98 4.58 -7.07
N ALA A 302 13.69 5.66 -6.34
CA ALA A 302 12.89 5.61 -5.12
C ALA A 302 11.70 6.57 -5.17
N PHE A 303 10.51 6.02 -4.96
CA PHE A 303 9.26 6.77 -4.79
C PHE A 303 8.85 6.80 -3.31
N ALA A 304 8.16 7.87 -2.89
CA ALA A 304 7.52 7.95 -1.58
C ALA A 304 6.08 8.40 -1.65
N GLY A 305 5.26 7.75 -0.82
CA GLY A 305 3.80 7.85 -0.84
C GLY A 305 3.19 8.27 0.49
N GLY A 306 3.90 9.07 1.27
CA GLY A 306 3.46 9.58 2.57
C GLY A 306 4.41 9.21 3.70
N GLU A 307 5.15 8.11 3.53
CA GLU A 307 6.28 7.79 4.38
C GLU A 307 7.46 8.72 4.05
N PRO A 308 8.23 9.17 5.06
CA PRO A 308 9.47 9.87 4.79
C PRO A 308 10.39 9.00 3.95
N LEU A 309 10.85 9.51 2.80
CA LEU A 309 11.92 8.86 2.03
C LEU A 309 13.10 8.67 2.97
N PRO A 310 13.53 7.44 3.24
CA PRO A 310 14.26 7.23 4.48
C PRO A 310 15.73 7.60 4.37
N GLU A 311 16.30 7.79 5.55
CA GLU A 311 17.74 7.82 5.86
C GLU A 311 18.54 6.63 5.27
N PHE A 312 17.88 5.61 4.70
CA PHE A 312 18.56 4.48 4.09
C PHE A 312 19.27 4.83 2.77
N LEU A 313 18.92 5.93 2.09
CA LEU A 313 19.64 6.39 0.89
C LEU A 313 20.64 7.50 1.24
N PRO A 314 21.86 7.47 0.67
CA PRO A 314 22.87 8.45 0.98
C PRO A 314 22.46 9.85 0.48
N GLY A 315 22.62 10.87 1.32
CA GLY A 315 22.43 12.27 0.94
C GLY A 315 20.99 12.73 0.72
N VAL A 316 19.99 11.85 0.81
CA VAL A 316 18.58 12.20 0.63
C VAL A 316 18.09 13.02 1.82
N ARG A 317 17.63 14.24 1.55
CA ARG A 317 17.01 15.15 2.53
C ARG A 317 15.55 15.36 2.18
N PHE A 318 14.68 14.87 3.05
CA PHE A 318 13.23 14.93 2.90
C PHE A 318 12.61 15.82 3.98
N ASP A 319 11.72 16.70 3.56
CA ASP A 319 10.91 17.56 4.43
C ASP A 319 9.44 17.17 4.29
N PRO A 320 8.81 16.59 5.34
CA PRO A 320 7.40 16.21 5.31
C PRO A 320 6.51 17.42 5.04
N ARG A 321 5.57 17.29 4.09
CA ARG A 321 4.54 18.31 3.83
C ARG A 321 3.16 17.67 3.88
N PRO A 322 2.14 18.36 4.43
CA PRO A 322 0.77 17.87 4.38
C PRO A 322 0.33 17.65 2.94
N THR A 323 -0.16 16.46 2.65
CA THR A 323 -0.64 16.11 1.30
C THR A 323 -1.98 16.78 1.04
N ASN A 324 -2.01 17.71 0.07
CA ASN A 324 -3.25 18.29 -0.43
C ASN A 324 -3.78 17.45 -1.60
N PHE A 325 -4.72 16.54 -1.34
CA PHE A 325 -5.39 15.74 -2.39
C PHE A 325 -6.40 16.54 -3.24
N TRP A 326 -6.70 17.79 -2.84
CA TRP A 326 -7.91 18.52 -3.24
C TRP A 326 -7.64 19.82 -3.97
N TRP A 327 -6.38 20.17 -4.22
CA TRP A 327 -6.01 21.47 -4.80
C TRP A 327 -6.76 21.75 -6.12
N TRP A 328 -7.07 20.72 -6.90
CA TRP A 328 -7.74 20.84 -8.20
C TRP A 328 -9.25 21.13 -8.10
N LEU A 329 -9.84 21.04 -6.90
CA LEU A 329 -11.24 21.43 -6.67
C LEU A 329 -11.41 22.95 -6.65
N GLU A 330 -10.35 23.70 -6.35
CA GLU A 330 -10.36 25.15 -6.37
C GLU A 330 -10.23 25.65 -7.82
N PRO A 331 -11.21 26.43 -8.34
CA PRO A 331 -11.15 26.92 -9.70
C PRO A 331 -9.87 27.72 -10.00
N GLY A 332 -9.11 27.29 -11.01
CA GLY A 332 -7.87 27.95 -11.42
C GLY A 332 -6.65 27.65 -10.55
N ALA A 333 -6.79 26.83 -9.51
CA ALA A 333 -5.67 26.42 -8.69
C ALA A 333 -4.71 25.51 -9.46
N GLY A 334 -3.43 25.59 -9.10
CA GLY A 334 -2.39 24.73 -9.59
C GLY A 334 -1.27 24.64 -8.57
N LEU A 335 -0.54 23.53 -8.59
CA LEU A 335 0.61 23.34 -7.71
C LEU A 335 1.80 24.27 -8.04
N GLY A 336 1.74 24.97 -9.19
CA GLY A 336 2.80 25.88 -9.63
C GLY A 336 4.13 25.18 -9.93
N LEU A 337 4.09 23.87 -10.21
CA LEU A 337 5.28 23.07 -10.49
C LEU A 337 6.03 23.62 -11.71
N ARG A 338 7.33 23.36 -11.73
CA ARG A 338 8.22 23.77 -12.81
C ARG A 338 9.16 22.63 -13.18
N THR A 339 9.72 22.69 -14.38
CA THR A 339 10.80 21.82 -14.84
C THR A 339 12.09 22.64 -14.97
N PRO A 340 12.97 22.69 -13.95
CA PRO A 340 14.22 23.46 -14.03
C PRO A 340 15.21 22.94 -15.07
N SER A 341 15.09 21.65 -15.45
CA SER A 341 15.90 21.01 -16.49
C SER A 341 15.02 20.42 -17.60
N PRO A 342 14.32 21.25 -18.38
CA PRO A 342 13.38 20.78 -19.41
C PRO A 342 14.06 20.00 -20.55
N GLU A 343 15.38 20.15 -20.72
CA GLU A 343 16.21 19.43 -21.69
C GLU A 343 16.55 17.99 -21.28
N HIS A 344 16.22 17.58 -20.04
CA HIS A 344 16.53 16.24 -19.57
C HIS A 344 15.75 15.18 -20.38
N PRO A 345 16.36 14.06 -20.81
CA PRO A 345 15.71 13.07 -21.68
C PRO A 345 14.41 12.47 -21.15
N LEU A 346 14.13 12.58 -19.84
CA LEU A 346 12.81 12.21 -19.29
C LEU A 346 11.66 12.95 -20.00
N PHE A 347 11.87 14.23 -20.35
CA PHE A 347 10.86 15.09 -20.94
C PHE A 347 10.64 14.86 -22.45
N GLU A 348 11.40 13.94 -23.06
CA GLU A 348 11.05 13.37 -24.36
C GLU A 348 9.88 12.38 -24.26
N HIS A 349 9.64 11.85 -23.05
CA HIS A 349 8.60 10.85 -22.75
C HIS A 349 7.44 11.38 -21.89
N LEU A 350 7.67 12.45 -21.13
CA LEU A 350 6.70 13.01 -20.19
C LEU A 350 6.57 14.52 -20.35
N SER A 351 5.37 15.03 -20.08
CA SER A 351 5.16 16.46 -19.84
C SER A 351 5.09 16.75 -18.34
N LEU A 352 5.26 18.02 -17.94
CA LEU A 352 5.04 18.44 -16.55
C LEU A 352 3.65 18.06 -16.03
N ARG A 353 2.63 18.08 -16.91
CA ARG A 353 1.26 17.68 -16.58
C ARG A 353 1.18 16.22 -16.13
N ASP A 354 2.01 15.36 -16.70
CA ASP A 354 2.04 13.93 -16.36
C ASP A 354 2.73 13.70 -15.00
N CYS A 355 3.49 14.68 -14.51
CA CYS A 355 4.09 14.71 -13.17
C CYS A 355 3.25 15.49 -12.13
N THR A 356 2.03 15.91 -12.46
CA THR A 356 1.23 16.81 -11.62
C THR A 356 -0.03 16.12 -11.07
N TRP A 357 0.00 15.71 -9.81
CA TRP A 357 -1.18 15.34 -9.02
C TRP A 357 -1.03 15.82 -7.57
N HIS A 358 -0.98 14.98 -6.55
CA HIS A 358 -0.55 15.34 -5.18
C HIS A 358 0.88 14.83 -4.95
N TYR A 359 1.53 15.33 -3.90
CA TYR A 359 2.89 14.93 -3.51
C TYR A 359 2.97 14.83 -1.98
N HIS A 360 3.94 14.08 -1.48
CA HIS A 360 4.02 13.70 -0.06
C HIS A 360 5.17 14.36 0.73
N GLY A 361 5.77 15.40 0.18
CA GLY A 361 6.87 16.13 0.82
C GLY A 361 7.75 16.83 -0.21
N ALA A 362 8.73 17.54 0.30
CA ALA A 362 9.70 18.27 -0.50
C ALA A 362 11.10 17.65 -0.32
N LEU A 363 11.88 17.61 -1.40
CA LEU A 363 13.26 17.13 -1.38
C LEU A 363 14.22 18.30 -1.50
N THR A 364 15.33 18.23 -0.76
CA THR A 364 16.49 19.12 -0.97
C THR A 364 17.60 18.31 -1.65
N PRO A 365 17.77 18.41 -2.98
CA PRO A 365 18.84 17.70 -3.67
C PRO A 365 20.22 18.17 -3.22
N PRO A 366 21.25 17.30 -3.24
CA PRO A 366 22.62 17.72 -3.00
C PRO A 366 23.13 18.65 -4.10
N ALA A 367 24.15 19.44 -3.79
CA ALA A 367 24.76 20.35 -4.76
C ALA A 367 25.32 19.56 -5.96
N GLY A 368 24.91 19.93 -7.18
CA GLY A 368 25.29 19.25 -8.43
C GLY A 368 24.28 18.22 -8.91
N ALA A 369 23.28 17.84 -8.09
CA ALA A 369 22.14 17.06 -8.56
C ALA A 369 21.21 17.89 -9.47
N GLN A 370 20.51 17.20 -10.37
CA GLN A 370 19.63 17.81 -11.36
C GLN A 370 18.17 17.70 -10.92
N THR A 371 17.54 18.82 -10.58
CA THR A 371 16.11 18.87 -10.28
C THR A 371 15.29 18.80 -11.55
N LEU A 372 14.43 17.79 -11.68
CA LEU A 372 13.57 17.60 -12.84
C LEU A 372 12.20 18.25 -12.63
N VAL A 373 11.59 18.09 -11.47
CA VAL A 373 10.32 18.72 -11.10
C VAL A 373 10.50 19.46 -9.79
N ALA A 374 10.18 20.75 -9.76
CA ALA A 374 10.35 21.62 -8.60
C ALA A 374 9.02 22.24 -8.16
N LEU A 375 8.89 22.43 -6.84
CA LEU A 375 7.88 23.28 -6.22
C LEU A 375 8.16 24.76 -6.52
N PRO A 376 7.16 25.65 -6.33
CA PRO A 376 7.37 27.08 -6.53
C PRO A 376 8.52 27.67 -5.70
N SER A 377 8.73 27.13 -4.51
CA SER A 377 9.76 27.50 -3.54
C SER A 377 11.17 26.99 -3.88
N GLY A 378 11.31 26.11 -4.88
CA GLY A 378 12.59 25.64 -5.41
C GLY A 378 12.99 24.22 -4.97
N GLU A 379 12.37 23.68 -3.91
CA GLU A 379 12.57 22.28 -3.51
C GLU A 379 12.06 21.31 -4.59
N ALA A 380 12.63 20.11 -4.63
CA ALA A 380 12.33 19.11 -5.65
C ALA A 380 11.16 18.20 -5.26
N LEU A 381 10.40 17.76 -6.27
CA LEU A 381 9.50 16.61 -6.20
C LEU A 381 10.08 15.40 -6.94
N LEU A 382 10.98 15.63 -7.90
CA LEU A 382 11.72 14.62 -8.64
C LEU A 382 13.09 15.19 -9.01
N TYR A 383 14.17 14.49 -8.66
CA TYR A 383 15.52 14.84 -9.06
C TYR A 383 16.35 13.61 -9.43
N VAL A 384 17.45 13.85 -10.14
CA VAL A 384 18.48 12.86 -10.47
C VAL A 384 19.80 13.29 -9.84
N ASP A 385 20.41 12.40 -9.09
CA ASP A 385 21.72 12.60 -8.46
C ASP A 385 22.72 11.60 -9.02
N ARG A 386 23.77 12.15 -9.63
CA ARG A 386 24.93 11.42 -10.20
C ARG A 386 26.24 11.89 -9.57
N VAL A 387 26.17 12.60 -8.45
CA VAL A 387 27.31 13.27 -7.83
C VAL A 387 27.59 12.75 -6.42
N SER A 388 26.58 12.22 -5.72
CA SER A 388 26.76 11.70 -4.36
C SER A 388 27.39 10.30 -4.31
N THR A 389 27.24 9.50 -5.37
CA THR A 389 27.75 8.13 -5.48
C THR A 389 28.31 7.86 -6.87
N PRO A 390 29.09 6.78 -7.09
CA PRO A 390 29.44 6.33 -8.44
C PRO A 390 28.22 6.00 -9.31
N GLY A 391 27.17 5.47 -8.69
CA GLY A 391 25.88 5.17 -9.30
C GLY A 391 24.92 6.36 -9.37
N THR A 392 23.70 6.10 -9.82
CA THR A 392 22.66 7.12 -10.02
C THR A 392 21.51 6.93 -9.03
N LEU A 393 21.08 8.02 -8.40
CA LEU A 393 19.83 8.10 -7.64
C LEU A 393 18.78 8.87 -8.43
N VAL A 394 17.57 8.31 -8.54
CA VAL A 394 16.38 9.02 -9.02
C VAL A 394 15.35 9.00 -7.91
N VAL A 395 15.03 10.17 -7.35
CA VAL A 395 14.26 10.24 -6.11
C VAL A 395 13.04 11.11 -6.31
N SER A 396 11.87 10.62 -5.88
CA SER A 396 10.60 11.33 -6.03
C SER A 396 9.66 11.19 -4.84
N THR A 397 8.91 12.26 -4.54
CA THR A 397 7.82 12.28 -3.53
C THR A 397 6.44 12.02 -4.11
N LEU A 398 6.42 11.50 -5.35
CA LEU A 398 5.24 11.05 -6.07
C LEU A 398 4.97 9.57 -5.78
N ASP A 399 3.71 9.13 -5.89
CA ASP A 399 3.25 7.77 -5.60
C ASP A 399 2.53 7.07 -6.77
N PRO A 400 3.21 6.89 -7.93
CA PRO A 400 2.54 6.46 -9.15
C PRO A 400 2.11 4.99 -9.13
N LEU A 401 2.83 4.10 -8.45
CA LEU A 401 2.58 2.64 -8.55
C LEU A 401 1.33 2.22 -7.77
N THR A 402 1.13 2.77 -6.58
CA THR A 402 -0.01 2.52 -5.70
C THR A 402 -1.28 3.08 -6.32
N HIS A 403 -1.22 4.27 -6.94
CA HIS A 403 -2.42 4.86 -7.55
C HIS A 403 -2.81 4.19 -8.85
N PHE A 404 -1.84 3.85 -9.70
CA PHE A 404 -2.11 3.03 -10.87
C PHE A 404 -2.66 1.67 -10.42
N GLY A 405 -1.93 0.97 -9.56
CA GLY A 405 -2.30 -0.34 -9.03
C GLY A 405 -3.64 -0.38 -8.27
N GLY A 406 -3.98 0.72 -7.62
CA GLY A 406 -5.22 0.92 -6.89
C GLY A 406 -6.41 1.33 -7.75
N HIS A 407 -6.26 1.43 -9.08
CA HIS A 407 -7.29 1.90 -10.02
C HIS A 407 -7.79 3.32 -9.74
N PHE A 408 -6.93 4.19 -9.18
CA PHE A 408 -7.37 5.47 -8.62
C PHE A 408 -7.18 6.65 -9.57
N MET A 409 -5.98 6.85 -10.13
CA MET A 409 -5.63 8.12 -10.80
C MET A 409 -5.07 7.91 -12.22
N PRO A 410 -5.81 8.32 -13.26
CA PRO A 410 -5.32 8.28 -14.65
C PRO A 410 -4.03 9.08 -14.89
N ALA A 411 -3.73 10.07 -14.05
CA ALA A 411 -2.48 10.82 -14.13
C ALA A 411 -1.26 9.91 -13.90
N THR A 412 -1.38 8.94 -13.00
CA THR A 412 -0.28 8.02 -12.67
C THR A 412 -0.03 6.97 -13.75
N GLU A 413 -1.07 6.61 -14.51
CA GLU A 413 -0.93 5.81 -15.73
C GLU A 413 -0.09 6.55 -16.77
N ARG A 414 -0.42 7.82 -17.07
CA ARG A 414 0.37 8.65 -18.01
C ARG A 414 1.82 8.83 -17.53
N PHE A 415 2.03 8.98 -16.23
CA PHE A 415 3.37 9.04 -15.66
C PHE A 415 4.15 7.73 -15.92
N LEU A 416 3.57 6.58 -15.60
CA LEU A 416 4.24 5.28 -15.80
C LEU A 416 4.47 4.96 -17.28
N ASP A 417 3.57 5.40 -18.16
CA ASP A 417 3.67 5.26 -19.62
C ASP A 417 4.89 5.97 -20.22
N GLY A 418 5.34 7.06 -19.62
CA GLY A 418 6.58 7.73 -20.04
C GLY A 418 7.80 7.37 -19.19
N PHE A 419 7.62 7.19 -17.87
CA PHE A 419 8.71 7.00 -16.93
C PHE A 419 9.42 5.65 -17.10
N LEU A 420 8.67 4.54 -17.20
CA LEU A 420 9.28 3.20 -17.30
C LEU A 420 10.00 2.97 -18.64
N PRO A 421 9.48 3.42 -19.80
CA PRO A 421 10.25 3.39 -21.04
C PRO A 421 11.52 4.24 -21.00
N TRP A 422 11.46 5.44 -20.42
CA TRP A 422 12.64 6.29 -20.24
C TRP A 422 13.70 5.56 -19.39
N LEU A 423 13.31 4.99 -18.25
CA LEU A 423 14.22 4.30 -17.34
C LEU A 423 14.84 3.06 -17.99
N GLY A 424 14.03 2.23 -18.65
CA GLY A 424 14.54 1.06 -19.39
C GLY A 424 15.51 1.45 -20.51
N GLY A 425 15.22 2.53 -21.24
CA GLY A 425 16.13 3.07 -22.26
C GLY A 425 17.43 3.66 -21.69
N ALA A 426 17.36 4.32 -20.53
CA ALA A 426 18.53 4.84 -19.83
C ALA A 426 19.47 3.71 -19.38
N VAL A 427 18.92 2.66 -18.78
CA VAL A 427 19.64 1.45 -18.38
C VAL A 427 20.41 0.82 -19.55
N VAL A 428 19.74 0.62 -20.69
CA VAL A 428 20.38 0.05 -21.89
C VAL A 428 21.53 0.91 -22.43
N ARG A 429 21.47 2.24 -22.26
CA ARG A 429 22.54 3.16 -22.68
C ARG A 429 23.73 3.16 -21.72
N SER A 430 23.52 2.93 -20.42
CA SER A 430 24.58 2.89 -19.42
C SER A 430 25.34 1.55 -19.39
N ALA A 431 24.71 0.45 -19.84
CA ALA A 431 25.34 -0.87 -19.93
C ALA A 431 26.20 -1.08 -21.20
N ARG A 432 26.25 -0.10 -22.10
CA ARG A 432 27.08 -0.07 -23.32
C ARG A 432 28.20 0.93 -23.16
#